data_AF-A0A384K9U3-F1
#
_entry.id   AF-A0A384K9U3-F1
#
_cell.length_a   1.000
_cell.length_b   1.000
_cell.length_c   1.000
_cell.angle_alpha   90.00
_cell.angle_beta   90.00
_cell.angle_gamma   90.00
#
_symmetry.space_group_name_H-M   'P 1'
#
loop_
_entity.id
_entity.type
_entity.pdbx_description
1 polymer ?
#
loop_
_entity_poly.entity_id
_entity_poly.type
_entity_poly.pdbx_seq_one_letter_code
_entity_poly.pdbx_strand_id
1 'polypeptide(L)'
;MPHGRANVRALRRRRRRRMELLVETSLIALAILLLRPSLFSYRSTALLLSTVLVLISNVTRRCACFIPPEWAPERGTVPAWRLFVSKPAQKKANQLKTKIVVNKKKKEENLKKKISKGVEFKSSSKYKLIEDLLDGYPYTSLPAPEKTVQRDPFILLKGKVKRQYLQGMELPFGLIDPVKYELLKLIGRLGDPFKNLCSHSLTPRLLIDSLFKNQPELTFDEFCYRLEYRRKFLMPSYTNVFMYEKELLWQEWIAVRNLKEVSPETGEDDHERIQKILQPDETTMPIVMIRVNREISNQGIHPAILKMFFDFLNVDKRPDKLSRDYAFLKLESIMRKLKNRDFLEGIKPDYIYFMFNERAKEVFSSYSESEFQKSYHEALNHNNMKQNLLSQNATYKKERKLFSEKTKNSLMKFYDIELPSFFKDYVKKKEENYKVIQAKINKMITSKYLKRKQRREDILAGRITPQELSVQVTPEDDTQPRRKKKKKRRK
;
A
#
# COMPACT_ATOMS: atom_id res chain seq x y z
N MET A 1 -21.59 -23.21 -42.48
CA MET A 1 -22.44 -24.16 -41.73
C MET A 1 -22.56 -23.71 -40.26
N PRO A 2 -23.71 -23.86 -39.57
CA PRO A 2 -24.28 -22.80 -38.73
C PRO A 2 -24.17 -23.06 -37.21
N HIS A 3 -23.12 -22.57 -36.54
CA HIS A 3 -23.07 -22.59 -35.06
C HIS A 3 -23.00 -21.22 -34.36
N GLY A 4 -22.88 -20.11 -35.10
CA GLY A 4 -22.87 -18.77 -34.50
C GLY A 4 -24.25 -18.20 -34.11
N ARG A 5 -25.35 -18.66 -34.72
CA ARG A 5 -26.69 -18.06 -34.53
C ARG A 5 -27.47 -18.61 -33.32
N ALA A 6 -27.11 -19.78 -32.79
CA ALA A 6 -27.78 -20.39 -31.65
C ALA A 6 -27.39 -19.72 -30.31
N ASN A 7 -26.10 -19.38 -30.13
CA ASN A 7 -25.60 -18.76 -28.90
C ASN A 7 -26.15 -17.34 -28.68
N VAL A 8 -26.34 -16.56 -29.75
CA VAL A 8 -26.90 -15.20 -29.66
C VAL A 8 -28.40 -15.24 -29.32
N ARG A 9 -29.14 -16.25 -29.79
CA ARG A 9 -30.56 -16.44 -29.44
C ARG A 9 -30.73 -16.93 -27.99
N ALA A 10 -29.84 -17.78 -27.49
CA ALA A 10 -29.84 -18.22 -26.09
C ALA A 10 -29.52 -17.06 -25.12
N LEU A 11 -28.57 -16.19 -25.48
CA LEU A 11 -28.22 -15.01 -24.69
C LEU A 11 -29.35 -13.97 -24.65
N ARG A 12 -30.08 -13.79 -25.77
CA ARG A 12 -31.26 -12.91 -25.86
C ARG A 12 -32.45 -13.44 -25.04
N ARG A 13 -32.67 -14.77 -25.03
CA ARG A 13 -33.72 -15.40 -24.19
C ARG A 13 -33.40 -15.29 -22.68
N ARG A 14 -32.13 -15.43 -22.28
CA ARG A 14 -31.69 -15.22 -20.88
C ARG A 14 -31.85 -13.77 -20.41
N ARG A 15 -31.65 -12.77 -21.29
CA ARG A 15 -31.86 -11.36 -20.95
C ARG A 15 -33.34 -10.98 -20.85
N ARG A 16 -34.22 -11.54 -21.69
CA ARG A 16 -35.68 -11.33 -21.58
C ARG A 16 -36.26 -11.89 -20.28
N ARG A 17 -35.92 -13.12 -19.90
CA ARG A 17 -36.38 -13.73 -18.64
C ARG A 17 -35.92 -12.96 -17.39
N ARG A 18 -34.73 -12.36 -17.41
CA ARG A 18 -34.25 -11.50 -16.30
C ARG A 18 -35.03 -10.20 -16.17
N MET A 19 -35.52 -9.64 -17.27
CA MET A 19 -36.35 -8.44 -17.27
C MET A 19 -37.78 -8.76 -16.81
N GLU A 20 -38.36 -9.88 -17.24
CA GLU A 20 -39.69 -10.33 -16.80
C GLU A 20 -39.74 -10.60 -15.29
N LEU A 21 -38.71 -11.27 -14.73
CA LEU A 21 -38.56 -11.47 -13.28
C LEU A 21 -38.45 -10.17 -12.47
N LEU A 22 -37.80 -9.14 -13.02
CA LEU A 22 -37.70 -7.81 -12.37
C LEU A 22 -39.04 -7.06 -12.38
N VAL A 23 -39.87 -7.30 -13.40
CA VAL A 23 -41.20 -6.69 -13.51
C VAL A 23 -42.20 -7.41 -12.59
N GLU A 24 -42.20 -8.73 -12.56
CA GLU A 24 -43.08 -9.53 -11.68
C GLU A 24 -42.80 -9.27 -10.19
N THR A 25 -41.53 -9.18 -9.80
CA THR A 25 -41.15 -8.83 -8.41
C THR A 25 -41.58 -7.43 -8.01
N SER A 26 -41.57 -6.48 -8.95
CA SER A 26 -42.05 -5.12 -8.71
C SER A 26 -43.58 -5.02 -8.60
N LEU A 27 -44.33 -5.85 -9.33
CA LEU A 27 -45.79 -5.91 -9.28
C LEU A 27 -46.28 -6.60 -8.00
N ILE A 28 -45.59 -7.66 -7.55
CA ILE A 28 -45.90 -8.33 -6.27
C ILE A 28 -45.65 -7.38 -5.08
N ALA A 29 -44.57 -6.60 -5.12
CA ALA A 29 -44.30 -5.57 -4.11
C ALA A 29 -45.39 -4.49 -4.07
N LEU A 30 -45.98 -4.15 -5.22
CA LEU A 30 -47.07 -3.18 -5.36
C LEU A 30 -48.41 -3.73 -4.85
N ALA A 31 -48.70 -5.02 -5.09
CA ALA A 31 -49.88 -5.70 -4.57
C ALA A 31 -49.85 -5.82 -3.03
N ILE A 32 -48.69 -6.12 -2.45
CA ILE A 32 -48.48 -6.17 -0.99
C ILE A 32 -48.67 -4.79 -0.34
N LEU A 33 -48.28 -3.71 -1.04
CA LEU A 33 -48.45 -2.33 -0.59
C LEU A 33 -49.91 -1.84 -0.65
N LEU A 34 -50.72 -2.33 -1.60
CA LEU A 34 -52.13 -1.97 -1.73
C LEU A 34 -53.05 -2.71 -0.73
N LEU A 35 -52.66 -3.91 -0.29
CA LEU A 35 -53.45 -4.73 0.64
C LEU A 35 -53.30 -4.32 2.13
N ARG A 36 -52.38 -3.41 2.49
CA ARG A 36 -52.21 -2.91 3.87
C ARG A 36 -52.08 -1.38 3.92
N PRO A 37 -53.21 -0.64 3.84
CA PRO A 37 -53.20 0.82 3.81
C PRO A 37 -52.81 1.50 5.14
N SER A 38 -52.66 0.76 6.24
CA SER A 38 -52.43 1.33 7.58
C SER A 38 -50.96 1.62 7.95
N LEU A 39 -49.97 1.24 7.12
CA LEU A 39 -48.55 1.27 7.53
C LEU A 39 -47.68 2.34 6.87
N PHE A 40 -48.17 3.13 5.92
CA PHE A 40 -47.34 4.15 5.25
C PHE A 40 -48.05 5.48 5.06
N SER A 41 -47.32 6.57 5.32
CA SER A 41 -47.83 7.93 5.13
C SER A 41 -48.14 8.22 3.66
N TYR A 42 -49.15 9.06 3.42
CA TYR A 42 -49.62 9.48 2.10
C TYR A 42 -48.52 10.02 1.16
N ARG A 43 -47.43 10.58 1.73
CA ARG A 43 -46.30 11.13 0.95
C ARG A 43 -45.40 10.03 0.37
N SER A 44 -45.25 8.92 1.09
CA SER A 44 -44.43 7.77 0.66
C SER A 44 -45.10 6.98 -0.45
N THR A 45 -46.42 6.82 -0.41
CA THR A 45 -47.19 6.14 -1.46
C THR A 45 -47.25 6.96 -2.75
N ALA A 46 -47.38 8.29 -2.66
CA ALA A 46 -47.36 9.19 -3.81
C ALA A 46 -46.01 9.22 -4.54
N LEU A 47 -44.89 9.19 -3.79
CA LEU A 47 -43.55 9.14 -4.38
C LEU A 47 -43.31 7.83 -5.15
N LEU A 48 -43.74 6.69 -4.60
CA LEU A 48 -43.60 5.40 -5.26
C LEU A 48 -44.49 5.29 -6.51
N LEU A 49 -45.75 5.75 -6.44
CA LEU A 49 -46.64 5.82 -7.61
C LEU A 49 -46.06 6.68 -8.74
N SER A 50 -45.46 7.82 -8.40
CA SER A 50 -44.82 8.69 -9.40
C SER A 50 -43.63 8.02 -10.10
N THR A 51 -42.82 7.24 -9.37
CA THR A 51 -41.68 6.52 -9.94
C THR A 51 -42.10 5.34 -10.82
N VAL A 52 -43.21 4.67 -10.48
CA VAL A 52 -43.74 3.55 -11.28
C VAL A 52 -44.41 4.06 -12.56
N LEU A 53 -45.14 5.19 -12.52
CA LEU A 53 -45.69 5.85 -13.72
C LEU A 53 -44.59 6.32 -14.70
N VAL A 54 -43.44 6.75 -14.19
CA VAL A 54 -42.26 7.10 -15.01
C VAL A 54 -41.60 5.86 -15.62
N LEU A 55 -41.65 4.71 -14.95
CA LEU A 55 -41.13 3.45 -15.50
C LEU A 55 -42.05 2.87 -16.57
N ILE A 56 -43.37 2.90 -16.37
CA ILE A 56 -44.35 2.38 -17.35
C ILE A 56 -44.41 3.27 -18.61
N SER A 57 -44.28 4.59 -18.46
CA SER A 57 -44.27 5.53 -19.61
C SER A 57 -42.99 5.48 -20.45
N ASN A 58 -41.90 4.91 -19.95
CA ASN A 58 -40.65 4.72 -20.70
C ASN A 58 -40.57 3.40 -21.47
N VAL A 59 -41.48 2.44 -21.23
CA VAL A 59 -41.51 1.14 -21.94
C VAL A 59 -42.16 1.24 -23.33
N THR A 60 -42.96 2.28 -23.59
CA THR A 60 -43.70 2.44 -24.86
C THR A 60 -42.98 3.25 -25.94
N ARG A 61 -41.79 3.82 -25.68
CA ARG A 61 -41.00 4.54 -26.71
C ARG A 61 -39.95 3.62 -27.33
N ARG A 62 -40.32 2.96 -28.43
CA ARG A 62 -39.39 2.25 -29.32
C ARG A 62 -38.33 3.23 -29.84
N CYS A 63 -37.06 3.03 -29.49
CA CYS A 63 -35.93 3.78 -30.03
C CYS A 63 -35.67 3.39 -31.49
N ALA A 64 -35.89 4.34 -32.40
CA ALA A 64 -35.56 4.26 -33.83
C ALA A 64 -34.07 4.59 -34.07
N CYS A 65 -33.16 3.84 -33.45
CA CYS A 65 -31.71 4.04 -33.60
C CYS A 65 -31.00 2.74 -33.96
N PHE A 66 -31.49 2.03 -34.98
CA PHE A 66 -30.74 0.99 -35.69
C PHE A 66 -31.29 0.90 -37.11
N ILE A 67 -30.72 1.67 -38.04
CA ILE A 67 -30.81 1.43 -39.49
C ILE A 67 -29.40 1.02 -39.94
N PRO A 68 -29.22 -0.09 -40.69
CA PRO A 68 -27.91 -0.55 -41.14
C PRO A 68 -27.36 0.34 -42.29
N PRO A 69 -26.04 0.31 -42.54
CA PRO A 69 -25.38 1.20 -43.49
C PRO A 69 -25.43 0.62 -44.89
N GLU A 70 -26.52 0.88 -45.61
CA GLU A 70 -26.53 0.81 -47.07
C GLU A 70 -27.12 2.15 -47.52
N TRP A 71 -26.40 2.87 -48.39
CA TRP A 71 -26.65 4.24 -48.87
C TRP A 71 -25.91 5.34 -48.10
N ALA A 72 -24.61 5.45 -48.37
CA ALA A 72 -23.90 6.72 -48.28
C ALA A 72 -23.63 7.21 -49.72
N PRO A 73 -24.06 8.43 -50.09
CA PRO A 73 -23.36 9.17 -51.11
C PRO A 73 -22.39 10.19 -50.48
N GLU A 74 -21.28 10.27 -51.17
CA GLU A 74 -20.12 11.16 -51.21
C GLU A 74 -20.06 12.47 -50.41
N ARG A 75 -18.79 12.83 -50.17
CA ARG A 75 -18.24 13.96 -49.41
C ARG A 75 -18.98 15.29 -49.68
N GLY A 76 -19.55 15.84 -48.61
CA GLY A 76 -19.96 17.24 -48.50
C GLY A 76 -19.88 17.70 -47.04
N THR A 77 -19.27 18.85 -46.80
CA THR A 77 -19.10 19.49 -45.49
C THR A 77 -20.41 19.55 -44.70
N VAL A 78 -20.47 18.85 -43.57
CA VAL A 78 -21.64 18.87 -42.66
C VAL A 78 -21.61 20.15 -41.82
N PRO A 79 -22.65 21.00 -41.83
CA PRO A 79 -22.75 22.12 -40.89
C PRO A 79 -23.00 21.57 -39.49
N ALA A 80 -22.29 22.08 -38.48
CA ALA A 80 -22.46 21.68 -37.10
C ALA A 80 -23.93 21.88 -36.66
N TRP A 81 -24.63 20.78 -36.39
CA TRP A 81 -26.01 20.81 -35.92
C TRP A 81 -26.05 21.51 -34.57
N ARG A 82 -26.55 22.77 -34.53
CA ARG A 82 -26.82 23.47 -33.28
C ARG A 82 -28.03 22.82 -32.62
N LEU A 83 -27.78 22.00 -31.61
CA LEU A 83 -28.81 21.52 -30.68
C LEU A 83 -29.41 22.73 -29.96
N PHE A 84 -30.60 23.15 -30.38
CA PHE A 84 -31.38 24.16 -29.67
C PHE A 84 -31.97 23.54 -28.41
N VAL A 85 -31.29 23.76 -27.29
CA VAL A 85 -31.80 23.40 -25.96
C VAL A 85 -32.89 24.42 -25.57
N SER A 86 -34.01 23.96 -25.02
CA SER A 86 -35.09 24.85 -24.61
C SER A 86 -34.60 25.89 -23.60
N LYS A 87 -35.09 27.14 -23.70
CA LYS A 87 -34.73 28.26 -22.79
C LYS A 87 -34.78 27.87 -21.28
N PRO A 88 -35.72 27.03 -20.81
CA PRO A 88 -35.75 26.56 -19.42
C PRO A 88 -34.57 25.64 -19.06
N ALA A 89 -34.19 24.73 -19.96
CA ALA A 89 -33.08 23.80 -19.75
C ALA A 89 -31.73 24.54 -19.78
N GLN A 90 -31.61 25.58 -20.61
CA GLN A 90 -30.43 26.45 -20.65
C GLN A 90 -30.29 27.28 -19.35
N LYS A 91 -31.40 27.80 -18.81
CA LYS A 91 -31.41 28.45 -17.48
C LYS A 91 -30.98 27.50 -16.36
N LYS A 92 -31.48 26.26 -16.32
CA LYS A 92 -31.07 25.24 -15.33
C LYS A 92 -29.59 24.86 -15.46
N ALA A 93 -29.08 24.68 -16.68
CA ALA A 93 -27.67 24.40 -16.92
C ALA A 93 -26.75 25.56 -16.47
N ASN A 94 -27.16 26.81 -16.72
CA ASN A 94 -26.41 27.98 -16.27
C ASN A 94 -26.44 28.12 -14.73
N GLN A 95 -27.56 27.83 -14.08
CA GLN A 95 -27.63 27.79 -12.60
C GLN A 95 -26.76 26.68 -11.98
N LEU A 96 -26.64 25.53 -12.65
CA LEU A 96 -25.73 24.46 -12.22
C LEU A 96 -24.26 24.88 -12.40
N LYS A 97 -23.92 25.52 -13.53
CA LYS A 97 -22.58 26.06 -13.78
C LYS A 97 -22.19 27.10 -12.72
N THR A 98 -23.08 28.03 -12.37
CA THR A 98 -22.78 29.03 -11.33
C THR A 98 -22.64 28.40 -9.95
N LYS A 99 -23.47 27.42 -9.57
CA LYS A 99 -23.31 26.68 -8.30
C LYS A 99 -21.98 25.93 -8.22
N ILE A 100 -21.54 25.32 -9.32
CA ILE A 100 -20.24 24.62 -9.39
C ILE A 100 -19.09 25.62 -9.21
N VAL A 101 -19.15 26.78 -9.87
CA VAL A 101 -18.13 27.85 -9.73
C VAL A 101 -18.09 28.41 -8.31
N VAL A 102 -19.25 28.65 -7.67
CA VAL A 102 -19.32 29.14 -6.29
C VAL A 102 -18.76 28.13 -5.30
N ASN A 103 -19.07 26.83 -5.46
CA ASN A 103 -18.51 25.78 -4.61
C ASN A 103 -17.00 25.60 -4.81
N LYS A 104 -16.50 25.79 -6.05
CA LYS A 104 -15.06 25.80 -6.33
C LYS A 104 -14.38 26.99 -5.65
N LYS A 105 -14.93 28.20 -5.78
CA LYS A 105 -14.42 29.40 -5.09
C LYS A 105 -14.45 29.27 -3.56
N LYS A 106 -15.52 28.71 -2.97
CA LYS A 106 -15.59 28.45 -1.52
C LYS A 106 -14.55 27.42 -1.04
N LYS A 107 -14.25 26.38 -1.85
CA LYS A 107 -13.17 25.43 -1.53
C LYS A 107 -11.79 26.11 -1.59
N GLU A 108 -11.55 26.95 -2.58
CA GLU A 108 -10.32 27.73 -2.71
C GLU A 108 -10.15 28.73 -1.55
N GLU A 109 -11.21 29.46 -1.15
CA GLU A 109 -11.17 30.37 0.01
C GLU A 109 -10.93 29.62 1.33
N ASN A 110 -11.54 28.46 1.54
CA ASN A 110 -11.29 27.65 2.73
C ASN A 110 -9.86 27.12 2.78
N LEU A 111 -9.26 26.81 1.63
CA LEU A 111 -7.84 26.46 1.54
C LEU A 111 -6.96 27.69 1.84
N LYS A 112 -7.29 28.87 1.30
CA LYS A 112 -6.59 30.14 1.62
C LYS A 112 -6.67 30.47 3.11
N LYS A 113 -7.82 30.28 3.76
CA LYS A 113 -8.01 30.45 5.22
C LYS A 113 -7.26 29.41 6.06
N LYS A 114 -7.09 28.18 5.57
CA LYS A 114 -6.21 27.18 6.23
C LYS A 114 -4.73 27.57 6.10
N ILE A 115 -4.33 28.10 4.96
CA ILE A 115 -2.97 28.62 4.74
C ILE A 115 -2.71 29.84 5.63
N SER A 116 -3.69 30.73 5.82
CA SER A 116 -3.55 31.90 6.70
C SER A 116 -3.43 31.54 8.19
N LYS A 117 -4.12 30.50 8.68
CA LYS A 117 -3.85 29.94 10.03
C LYS A 117 -2.45 29.35 10.18
N GLY A 118 -1.86 28.88 9.09
CA GLY A 118 -0.44 28.49 9.06
C GLY A 118 0.53 29.68 9.13
N VAL A 119 0.08 30.93 8.97
CA VAL A 119 0.91 32.15 9.08
C VAL A 119 1.17 32.52 10.53
N GLU A 120 0.24 32.26 11.45
CA GLU A 120 0.45 32.46 12.90
C GLU A 120 1.56 31.55 13.47
N PHE A 121 1.83 30.40 12.83
CA PHE A 121 2.95 29.53 13.21
C PHE A 121 4.31 30.03 12.67
N LYS A 122 4.31 30.89 11.62
CA LYS A 122 5.52 31.46 10.99
C LYS A 122 6.19 32.53 11.84
N SER A 123 5.47 33.15 12.78
CA SER A 123 6.02 34.12 13.72
C SER A 123 6.61 33.47 14.98
N SER A 124 6.52 32.14 15.12
CA SER A 124 7.09 31.44 16.28
C SER A 124 8.62 31.49 16.26
N SER A 125 9.22 31.63 17.45
CA SER A 125 10.68 31.66 17.64
C SER A 125 11.38 30.41 17.07
N LYS A 126 10.71 29.26 17.11
CA LYS A 126 11.20 28.00 16.53
C LYS A 126 11.35 28.06 15.01
N TYR A 127 10.48 28.79 14.31
CA TYR A 127 10.56 28.91 12.84
C TYR A 127 11.71 29.83 12.42
N LYS A 128 11.92 30.93 13.14
CA LYS A 128 13.03 31.87 12.90
C LYS A 128 14.40 31.20 13.07
N LEU A 129 14.58 30.42 14.14
CA LEU A 129 15.80 29.62 14.35
C LEU A 129 16.10 28.65 13.20
N ILE A 130 15.06 28.08 12.57
CA ILE A 130 15.20 27.20 11.41
C ILE A 130 15.56 27.99 10.15
N GLU A 131 14.98 29.18 9.96
CA GLU A 131 15.34 30.07 8.86
C GLU A 131 16.80 30.52 8.94
N ASP A 132 17.27 30.92 10.12
CA ASP A 132 18.66 31.36 10.35
C ASP A 132 19.66 30.19 10.13
N LEU A 133 19.32 28.96 10.53
CA LEU A 133 20.14 27.76 10.28
C LEU A 133 20.16 27.32 8.81
N LEU A 134 19.19 27.77 8.01
CA LEU A 134 19.12 27.48 6.59
C LEU A 134 20.01 28.41 5.77
N ASP A 135 20.44 29.57 6.26
CA ASP A 135 21.20 30.55 5.46
C ASP A 135 22.59 30.06 4.98
N GLY A 136 23.07 28.90 5.45
CA GLY A 136 24.31 28.26 4.99
C GLY A 136 24.18 27.26 3.84
N TYR A 137 22.98 26.97 3.30
CA TYR A 137 22.81 26.03 2.17
C TYR A 137 22.49 26.77 0.85
N PRO A 138 23.07 26.37 -0.29
CA PRO A 138 22.88 27.04 -1.58
C PRO A 138 21.52 26.68 -2.21
N TYR A 139 20.40 26.92 -1.52
CA TYR A 139 19.05 26.73 -2.09
C TYR A 139 18.48 28.01 -2.73
N THR A 140 18.99 29.20 -2.39
CA THR A 140 18.54 30.49 -2.93
C THR A 140 19.02 30.74 -4.37
N SER A 141 20.11 30.08 -4.76
CA SER A 141 20.76 30.13 -6.08
C SER A 141 20.57 28.84 -6.89
N LEU A 142 19.58 28.01 -6.56
CA LEU A 142 19.33 26.79 -7.34
C LEU A 142 18.93 27.16 -8.76
N PRO A 143 19.64 26.67 -9.79
CA PRO A 143 19.24 26.90 -11.17
C PRO A 143 17.82 26.35 -11.35
N ALA A 144 16.92 27.18 -11.90
CA ALA A 144 15.61 26.70 -12.28
C ALA A 144 15.80 25.56 -13.29
N PRO A 145 15.19 24.37 -13.10
CA PRO A 145 15.27 23.33 -14.10
C PRO A 145 14.64 23.90 -15.37
N GLU A 146 15.46 24.09 -16.39
CA GLU A 146 15.02 24.64 -17.67
C GLU A 146 13.83 23.82 -18.19
N LYS A 147 12.79 24.51 -18.67
CA LYS A 147 11.64 23.84 -19.28
C LYS A 147 12.09 23.21 -20.58
N THR A 148 12.09 21.87 -20.59
CA THR A 148 12.01 20.95 -21.73
C THR A 148 13.08 21.08 -22.81
N VAL A 149 13.85 20.01 -23.02
CA VAL A 149 14.47 19.72 -24.32
C VAL A 149 14.29 18.24 -24.68
N GLN A 150 13.40 18.05 -25.64
CA GLN A 150 13.35 17.05 -26.73
C GLN A 150 13.20 15.56 -26.41
N ARG A 151 12.36 14.96 -27.27
CA ARG A 151 11.92 13.57 -27.28
C ARG A 151 13.11 12.64 -27.55
N ASP A 152 13.00 11.45 -26.98
CA ASP A 152 13.79 10.24 -27.19
C ASP A 152 15.22 10.22 -26.60
N PRO A 153 15.36 10.15 -25.25
CA PRO A 153 16.64 9.92 -24.60
C PRO A 153 17.25 8.55 -24.98
N PHE A 154 16.39 7.56 -25.29
CA PHE A 154 16.74 6.14 -25.49
C PHE A 154 17.71 5.82 -26.65
N ILE A 155 18.02 6.79 -27.52
CA ILE A 155 18.82 6.56 -28.75
C ILE A 155 20.30 6.90 -28.52
N LEU A 156 20.65 7.78 -27.58
CA LEU A 156 21.97 8.42 -27.56
C LEU A 156 23.13 7.51 -27.17
N LEU A 157 22.90 6.51 -26.32
CA LEU A 157 23.96 5.63 -25.78
C LEU A 157 23.88 4.18 -26.29
N LYS A 158 22.79 3.79 -26.97
CA LYS A 158 22.54 2.39 -27.36
C LYS A 158 23.70 1.81 -28.18
N GLY A 159 24.34 0.76 -27.66
CA GLY A 159 25.44 0.05 -28.32
C GLY A 159 26.85 0.66 -28.14
N LYS A 160 27.00 1.74 -27.38
CA LYS A 160 28.32 2.38 -27.14
C LYS A 160 29.10 1.72 -25.99
N VAL A 161 28.42 1.18 -24.99
CA VAL A 161 29.05 0.54 -23.83
C VAL A 161 29.44 -0.90 -24.18
N LYS A 162 30.75 -1.18 -24.22
CA LYS A 162 31.29 -2.54 -24.40
C LYS A 162 31.79 -3.09 -23.07
N ARG A 163 31.59 -4.39 -22.85
CA ARG A 163 32.04 -5.11 -21.64
C ARG A 163 33.53 -4.94 -21.34
N GLN A 164 34.36 -4.77 -22.36
CA GLN A 164 35.82 -4.62 -22.24
C GLN A 164 36.25 -3.36 -21.47
N TYR A 165 35.40 -2.31 -21.45
CA TYR A 165 35.71 -1.04 -20.80
C TYR A 165 35.14 -0.92 -19.39
N LEU A 166 34.40 -1.93 -18.93
CA LEU A 166 33.74 -1.92 -17.62
C LEU A 166 34.69 -2.50 -16.56
N GLN A 167 34.97 -1.72 -15.52
CA GLN A 167 35.90 -2.08 -14.46
C GLN A 167 35.17 -2.20 -13.13
N GLY A 168 35.39 -3.29 -12.40
CA GLY A 168 34.80 -3.52 -11.07
C GLY A 168 33.77 -4.64 -11.03
N MET A 169 33.36 -4.99 -9.80
CA MET A 169 32.46 -6.12 -9.54
C MET A 169 30.98 -5.72 -9.62
N GLU A 170 30.66 -4.44 -9.41
CA GLU A 170 29.28 -3.96 -9.31
C GLU A 170 29.08 -2.62 -10.04
N LEU A 171 27.82 -2.24 -10.28
CA LEU A 171 27.43 -0.94 -10.84
C LEU A 171 27.97 0.21 -9.98
N PRO A 172 28.51 1.30 -10.56
CA PRO A 172 28.46 1.73 -11.97
C PRO A 172 29.73 1.41 -12.79
N PHE A 173 30.47 0.35 -12.44
CA PHE A 173 31.67 -0.11 -13.16
C PHE A 173 32.71 0.99 -13.53
N GLY A 174 32.83 2.02 -12.70
CA GLY A 174 33.79 3.12 -12.86
C GLY A 174 33.41 4.22 -13.87
N LEU A 175 32.23 4.16 -14.51
CA LEU A 175 31.83 5.16 -15.52
C LEU A 175 31.11 6.39 -14.94
N ILE A 176 30.66 6.32 -13.68
CA ILE A 176 30.00 7.42 -12.97
C ILE A 176 30.88 7.87 -11.81
N ASP A 177 30.98 9.19 -11.61
CA ASP A 177 31.60 9.79 -10.42
C ASP A 177 31.03 9.17 -9.13
N PRO A 178 31.85 8.60 -8.24
CA PRO A 178 31.40 7.97 -7.00
C PRO A 178 30.47 8.84 -6.17
N VAL A 179 30.75 10.14 -6.02
CA VAL A 179 29.92 11.04 -5.21
C VAL A 179 28.55 11.25 -5.86
N LYS A 180 28.53 11.44 -7.19
CA LYS A 180 27.29 11.57 -7.95
C LYS A 180 26.44 10.30 -7.86
N TYR A 181 27.08 9.12 -7.88
CA TYR A 181 26.42 7.83 -7.75
C TYR A 181 25.82 7.61 -6.35
N GLU A 182 26.54 7.95 -5.29
CA GLU A 182 26.00 7.85 -3.93
C GLU A 182 24.81 8.80 -3.69
N LEU A 183 24.87 10.02 -4.23
CA LEU A 183 23.74 10.96 -4.19
C LEU A 183 22.55 10.43 -4.98
N LEU A 184 22.77 9.78 -6.13
CA LEU A 184 21.71 9.10 -6.88
C LEU A 184 21.03 8.05 -5.98
N LYS A 185 21.81 7.20 -5.30
CA LYS A 185 21.29 6.17 -4.38
C LYS A 185 20.46 6.76 -3.25
N LEU A 186 20.91 7.85 -2.63
CA LEU A 186 20.15 8.59 -1.62
C LEU A 186 18.81 9.07 -2.20
N ILE A 187 18.87 9.84 -3.30
CA ILE A 187 17.71 10.46 -3.94
C ILE A 187 16.66 9.43 -4.36
N GLY A 188 17.09 8.32 -4.96
CA GLY A 188 16.18 7.25 -5.41
C GLY A 188 15.47 6.52 -4.26
N ARG A 189 15.99 6.58 -3.03
CA ARG A 189 15.30 6.09 -1.82
C ARG A 189 14.41 7.14 -1.17
N LEU A 190 14.68 8.42 -1.38
CA LEU A 190 13.85 9.52 -0.88
C LEU A 190 12.58 9.74 -1.71
N GLY A 191 12.57 9.33 -2.97
CA GLY A 191 11.43 9.53 -3.88
C GLY A 191 10.21 8.65 -3.58
N ASP A 192 9.07 9.05 -4.14
CA ASP A 192 7.80 8.31 -4.06
C ASP A 192 7.80 7.15 -5.08
N PRO A 193 7.57 5.89 -4.69
CA PRO A 193 7.56 4.76 -5.62
C PRO A 193 6.41 4.85 -6.64
N PHE A 194 6.76 4.93 -7.93
CA PHE A 194 5.82 4.84 -9.04
C PHE A 194 5.95 3.50 -9.78
N LYS A 195 4.89 2.68 -9.71
CA LYS A 195 4.78 1.38 -10.39
C LYS A 195 6.01 0.46 -10.20
N ASN A 196 6.77 0.61 -9.11
CA ASN A 196 8.02 -0.11 -8.83
C ASN A 196 9.11 0.00 -9.92
N LEU A 197 8.98 0.93 -10.87
CA LEU A 197 9.94 1.15 -11.95
C LEU A 197 10.80 2.37 -11.67
N CYS A 198 10.14 3.46 -11.27
CA CYS A 198 10.79 4.74 -11.06
C CYS A 198 10.30 5.40 -9.77
N SER A 199 11.01 6.43 -9.34
CA SER A 199 10.58 7.32 -8.27
C SER A 199 10.18 8.70 -8.81
N HIS A 200 9.24 9.34 -8.13
CA HIS A 200 8.86 10.74 -8.33
C HIS A 200 9.27 11.58 -7.10
N SER A 201 9.17 12.92 -7.20
CA SER A 201 9.38 13.78 -6.03
C SER A 201 8.45 13.39 -4.88
N LEU A 202 9.00 13.40 -3.66
CA LEU A 202 8.24 13.12 -2.45
C LEU A 202 7.96 14.43 -1.71
N THR A 203 6.73 14.59 -1.23
CA THR A 203 6.41 15.75 -0.39
C THR A 203 7.04 15.60 1.00
N PRO A 204 7.48 16.69 1.66
CA PRO A 204 8.06 16.65 3.00
C PRO A 204 7.22 15.87 4.00
N ARG A 205 5.89 16.02 3.91
CA ARG A 205 4.94 15.29 4.76
C ARG A 205 5.05 13.78 4.57
N LEU A 206 4.96 13.30 3.34
CA LEU A 206 5.07 11.87 3.05
C LEU A 206 6.45 11.32 3.42
N LEU A 207 7.51 12.10 3.20
CA LEU A 207 8.88 11.74 3.56
C LEU A 207 9.04 11.56 5.07
N ILE A 208 8.57 12.52 5.85
CA ILE A 208 8.64 12.47 7.32
C ILE A 208 7.72 11.37 7.87
N ASP A 209 6.50 11.24 7.35
CA ASP A 209 5.57 10.19 7.79
C ASP A 209 6.16 8.79 7.52
N SER A 210 6.87 8.59 6.41
CA SER A 210 7.53 7.32 6.11
C SER A 210 8.82 7.08 6.90
N LEU A 211 9.59 8.14 7.24
CA LEU A 211 10.77 8.02 8.10
C LEU A 211 10.41 7.82 9.57
N PHE A 212 9.47 8.56 10.13
CA PHE A 212 9.15 8.56 11.56
C PHE A 212 7.98 7.65 11.92
N LYS A 213 7.09 7.35 10.97
CA LYS A 213 5.80 6.67 11.22
C LYS A 213 5.01 7.43 12.29
N ASN A 214 4.91 6.87 13.49
CA ASN A 214 4.20 7.44 14.63
C ASN A 214 5.14 7.92 15.74
N GLN A 215 6.45 7.78 15.58
CA GLN A 215 7.40 8.20 16.60
C GLN A 215 7.72 9.70 16.48
N PRO A 216 7.88 10.41 17.61
CA PRO A 216 8.28 11.82 17.62
C PRO A 216 9.79 12.00 17.42
N GLU A 217 10.59 11.02 17.86
CA GLU A 217 12.04 11.02 17.79
C GLU A 217 12.54 9.73 17.11
N LEU A 218 13.71 9.81 16.50
CA LEU A 218 14.34 8.71 15.77
C LEU A 218 15.84 8.69 16.05
N THR A 219 16.39 7.51 16.34
CA THR A 219 17.85 7.33 16.51
C THR A 219 18.58 7.19 15.17
N PHE A 220 19.90 7.39 15.16
CA PHE A 220 20.71 7.23 13.94
C PHE A 220 20.63 5.80 13.35
N ASP A 221 20.66 4.77 14.19
CA ASP A 221 20.54 3.37 13.73
C ASP A 221 19.16 3.09 13.12
N GLU A 222 18.09 3.60 13.75
CA GLU A 222 16.74 3.49 13.22
C GLU A 222 16.56 4.27 11.91
N PHE A 223 17.26 5.39 11.76
CA PHE A 223 17.31 6.16 10.53
C PHE A 223 17.95 5.39 9.38
N CYS A 224 19.15 4.85 9.61
CA CYS A 224 19.85 4.03 8.62
C CYS A 224 19.01 2.81 8.25
N TYR A 225 18.44 2.11 9.24
CA TYR A 225 17.55 0.98 9.01
C TYR A 225 16.33 1.34 8.15
N ARG A 226 15.71 2.50 8.38
CA ARG A 226 14.51 2.90 7.62
C ARG A 226 14.82 3.41 6.23
N LEU A 227 15.94 4.09 6.03
CA LEU A 227 16.34 4.54 4.70
C LEU A 227 16.89 3.39 3.86
N GLU A 228 17.81 2.59 4.38
CA GLU A 228 18.50 1.57 3.58
C GLU A 228 17.74 0.25 3.48
N TYR A 229 17.16 -0.25 4.56
CA TYR A 229 16.53 -1.57 4.55
C TYR A 229 15.04 -1.52 4.26
N ARG A 230 14.33 -0.50 4.76
CA ARG A 230 12.87 -0.42 4.58
C ARG A 230 12.44 0.20 3.26
N ARG A 231 13.24 1.09 2.67
CA ARG A 231 12.95 1.68 1.37
C ARG A 231 13.76 1.02 0.28
N LYS A 232 13.08 0.61 -0.78
CA LYS A 232 13.73 0.15 -2.00
C LYS A 232 14.25 1.36 -2.76
N PHE A 233 15.44 1.23 -3.31
CA PHE A 233 15.90 2.20 -4.30
C PHE A 233 15.04 2.10 -5.56
N LEU A 234 14.62 3.25 -6.09
CA LEU A 234 13.97 3.36 -7.38
C LEU A 234 14.55 4.53 -8.15
N MET A 235 14.92 4.27 -9.40
CA MET A 235 15.51 5.28 -10.27
C MET A 235 14.59 6.50 -10.40
N PRO A 236 15.07 7.74 -10.17
CA PRO A 236 14.24 8.92 -10.34
C PRO A 236 13.79 9.06 -11.79
N SER A 237 12.57 9.54 -12.05
CA SER A 237 12.00 9.55 -13.41
C SER A 237 12.37 10.80 -14.21
N TYR A 238 12.06 12.00 -13.73
CA TYR A 238 12.08 13.25 -14.51
C TYR A 238 13.24 14.21 -14.15
N THR A 239 14.43 13.68 -13.96
CA THR A 239 15.62 14.47 -13.57
C THR A 239 16.44 14.89 -14.76
N ASN A 240 16.85 16.15 -14.80
CA ASN A 240 17.79 16.63 -15.80
C ASN A 240 19.23 16.23 -15.43
N VAL A 241 19.57 16.21 -14.14
CA VAL A 241 20.94 15.94 -13.65
C VAL A 241 21.37 14.49 -13.90
N PHE A 242 20.43 13.56 -13.74
CA PHE A 242 20.66 12.12 -13.88
C PHE A 242 20.10 11.56 -15.19
N MET A 243 19.90 12.38 -16.21
CA MET A 243 19.23 11.94 -17.43
C MET A 243 20.00 10.79 -18.11
N TYR A 244 21.32 10.95 -18.26
CA TYR A 244 22.18 10.00 -18.98
C TYR A 244 22.64 8.83 -18.10
N GLU A 245 22.84 9.06 -16.82
CA GLU A 245 23.34 8.06 -15.85
C GLU A 245 22.39 6.87 -15.73
N LYS A 246 21.08 7.09 -15.87
CA LYS A 246 20.08 6.01 -15.80
C LYS A 246 20.25 5.03 -16.95
N GLU A 247 20.39 5.56 -18.14
CA GLU A 247 20.53 4.77 -19.37
C GLU A 247 21.86 4.04 -19.37
N LEU A 248 22.91 4.73 -18.93
CA LEU A 248 24.25 4.17 -18.79
C LEU A 248 24.24 2.97 -17.82
N LEU A 249 23.62 3.09 -16.64
CA LEU A 249 23.48 1.98 -15.69
C LEU A 249 22.71 0.77 -16.27
N TRP A 250 21.66 1.03 -17.06
CA TRP A 250 20.92 -0.06 -17.72
C TRP A 250 21.76 -0.76 -18.79
N GLN A 251 22.50 0.00 -19.58
CA GLN A 251 23.35 -0.56 -20.63
C GLN A 251 24.56 -1.31 -20.08
N GLU A 252 25.19 -0.80 -19.02
CA GLU A 252 26.23 -1.52 -18.29
C GLU A 252 25.74 -2.88 -17.82
N TRP A 253 24.55 -2.91 -17.20
CA TRP A 253 23.98 -4.14 -16.67
C TRP A 253 23.74 -5.19 -17.76
N ILE A 254 23.24 -4.76 -18.91
CA ILE A 254 23.02 -5.59 -20.12
C ILE A 254 24.37 -6.08 -20.69
N ALA A 255 25.34 -5.17 -20.83
CA ALA A 255 26.64 -5.44 -21.46
C ALA A 255 27.49 -6.43 -20.66
N VAL A 256 27.54 -6.31 -19.33
CA VAL A 256 28.29 -7.25 -18.46
C VAL A 256 27.74 -8.68 -18.56
N ARG A 257 26.43 -8.81 -18.76
CA ARG A 257 25.72 -10.09 -18.81
C ARG A 257 25.58 -10.65 -20.23
N ASN A 258 26.11 -9.96 -21.24
CA ASN A 258 26.03 -10.32 -22.65
C ASN A 258 24.58 -10.52 -23.15
N LEU A 259 23.65 -9.69 -22.69
CA LEU A 259 22.23 -9.79 -23.04
C LEU A 259 21.88 -8.91 -24.23
N LYS A 260 20.89 -9.32 -25.03
CA LYS A 260 20.31 -8.54 -26.13
C LYS A 260 19.03 -7.87 -25.67
N GLU A 261 18.91 -6.57 -25.92
CA GLU A 261 17.69 -5.82 -25.64
C GLU A 261 16.64 -6.08 -26.73
N VAL A 262 15.44 -6.46 -26.32
CA VAL A 262 14.30 -6.75 -27.22
C VAL A 262 13.05 -6.01 -26.75
N SER A 263 12.15 -5.69 -27.68
CA SER A 263 10.82 -5.17 -27.37
C SER A 263 10.05 -6.11 -26.43
N PRO A 264 9.31 -5.58 -25.43
CA PRO A 264 8.46 -6.37 -24.56
C PRO A 264 7.21 -6.93 -25.27
N GLU A 265 6.85 -6.36 -26.42
CA GLU A 265 5.68 -6.75 -27.21
C GLU A 265 6.09 -7.66 -28.38
N THR A 266 5.21 -8.60 -28.72
CA THR A 266 5.36 -9.49 -29.87
C THR A 266 5.18 -8.71 -31.17
N GLY A 267 5.78 -9.17 -32.28
CA GLY A 267 5.65 -8.50 -33.58
C GLY A 267 4.21 -8.50 -34.09
N GLU A 268 3.90 -7.63 -35.06
CA GLU A 268 2.55 -7.46 -35.63
C GLU A 268 1.97 -8.77 -36.23
N ASP A 269 2.85 -9.70 -36.62
CA ASP A 269 2.52 -10.99 -37.21
C ASP A 269 1.99 -12.03 -36.19
N ASP A 270 2.21 -11.84 -34.89
CA ASP A 270 1.77 -12.76 -33.83
C ASP A 270 0.44 -12.28 -33.21
N HIS A 271 -0.68 -12.68 -33.80
CA HIS A 271 -2.03 -12.18 -33.42
C HIS A 271 -2.55 -12.64 -32.04
N GLU A 272 -1.83 -13.52 -31.32
CA GLU A 272 -2.35 -14.18 -30.11
C GLU A 272 -1.68 -13.77 -28.79
N ARG A 273 -0.49 -13.15 -28.82
CA ARG A 273 0.25 -12.78 -27.59
C ARG A 273 0.63 -11.31 -27.58
N ILE A 274 0.36 -10.64 -26.46
CA ILE A 274 0.70 -9.22 -26.23
C ILE A 274 2.10 -9.08 -25.60
N GLN A 275 2.60 -10.11 -24.89
CA GLN A 275 3.90 -10.11 -24.21
C GLN A 275 4.84 -11.17 -24.81
N LYS A 276 6.04 -10.75 -25.20
CA LYS A 276 7.07 -11.64 -25.79
C LYS A 276 7.60 -12.62 -24.74
N ILE A 277 7.73 -13.91 -25.09
CA ILE A 277 8.54 -14.86 -24.32
C ILE A 277 10.02 -14.60 -24.66
N LEU A 278 10.84 -14.41 -23.64
CA LEU A 278 12.26 -14.10 -23.81
C LEU A 278 13.11 -15.38 -23.91
N GLN A 279 14.06 -15.35 -24.83
CA GLN A 279 15.16 -16.32 -24.90
C GLN A 279 16.17 -16.07 -23.77
N PRO A 280 17.01 -17.06 -23.40
CA PRO A 280 17.96 -16.92 -22.29
C PRO A 280 19.00 -15.79 -22.47
N ASP A 281 19.30 -15.39 -23.70
CA ASP A 281 20.20 -14.28 -24.05
C ASP A 281 19.44 -12.95 -24.29
N GLU A 282 18.12 -12.92 -24.13
CA GLU A 282 17.28 -11.75 -24.37
C GLU A 282 16.75 -11.12 -23.09
N THR A 283 16.64 -9.79 -23.07
CA THR A 283 15.97 -9.04 -22.01
C THR A 283 15.17 -7.85 -22.54
N THR A 284 14.19 -7.41 -21.74
CA THR A 284 13.40 -6.21 -22.03
C THR A 284 13.76 -5.10 -21.06
N MET A 285 13.62 -3.85 -21.48
CA MET A 285 13.93 -2.69 -20.64
C MET A 285 13.20 -2.68 -19.29
N PRO A 286 11.89 -3.03 -19.18
CA PRO A 286 11.23 -3.09 -17.88
C PRO A 286 11.89 -4.07 -16.90
N ILE A 287 12.37 -5.23 -17.40
CA ILE A 287 13.08 -6.20 -16.56
C ILE A 287 14.43 -5.65 -16.12
N VAL A 288 15.17 -5.03 -17.05
CA VAL A 288 16.47 -4.40 -16.76
C VAL A 288 16.31 -3.32 -15.68
N MET A 289 15.32 -2.44 -15.81
CA MET A 289 15.04 -1.39 -14.81
C MET A 289 14.80 -1.97 -13.41
N ILE A 290 14.00 -3.03 -13.30
CA ILE A 290 13.70 -3.70 -12.01
C ILE A 290 14.97 -4.34 -11.43
N ARG A 291 15.77 -5.00 -12.28
CA ARG A 291 17.01 -5.69 -11.86
C ARG A 291 18.07 -4.70 -11.40
N VAL A 292 18.29 -3.63 -12.16
CA VAL A 292 19.22 -2.55 -11.81
C VAL A 292 18.79 -1.88 -10.52
N ASN A 293 17.51 -1.51 -10.36
CA ASN A 293 17.01 -0.95 -9.11
C ASN A 293 17.27 -1.88 -7.91
N ARG A 294 17.11 -3.19 -8.10
CA ARG A 294 17.36 -4.18 -7.04
C ARG A 294 18.84 -4.30 -6.70
N GLU A 295 19.73 -4.32 -7.69
CA GLU A 295 21.18 -4.36 -7.46
C GLU A 295 21.64 -3.12 -6.70
N ILE A 296 21.26 -1.92 -7.17
CA ILE A 296 21.57 -0.66 -6.48
C ILE A 296 20.99 -0.65 -5.05
N SER A 297 19.79 -1.21 -4.86
CA SER A 297 19.19 -1.30 -3.52
C SER A 297 19.99 -2.20 -2.57
N ASN A 298 20.72 -3.20 -3.07
CA ASN A 298 21.52 -4.12 -2.27
C ASN A 298 22.88 -3.52 -1.85
N GLN A 299 23.40 -2.56 -2.63
CA GLN A 299 24.70 -1.92 -2.36
C GLN A 299 24.71 -1.02 -1.12
N GLY A 300 23.54 -0.58 -0.64
CA GLY A 300 23.47 0.43 0.42
C GLY A 300 23.96 1.81 -0.03
N ILE A 301 23.96 2.76 0.90
CA ILE A 301 24.51 4.10 0.70
C ILE A 301 25.77 4.23 1.55
N HIS A 302 26.75 4.98 1.05
CA HIS A 302 27.96 5.25 1.80
C HIS A 302 27.65 5.86 3.20
N PRO A 303 28.24 5.35 4.30
CA PRO A 303 27.93 5.76 5.67
C PRO A 303 28.09 7.27 5.92
N ALA A 304 29.11 7.88 5.30
CA ALA A 304 29.38 9.29 5.43
C ALA A 304 28.23 10.15 4.84
N ILE A 305 27.62 9.70 3.75
CA ILE A 305 26.51 10.40 3.08
C ILE A 305 25.21 10.23 3.87
N LEU A 306 25.00 9.07 4.49
CA LEU A 306 23.90 8.87 5.43
C LEU A 306 24.02 9.78 6.64
N LYS A 307 25.22 9.87 7.23
CA LYS A 307 25.49 10.77 8.35
C LYS A 307 25.30 12.22 7.97
N MET A 308 25.81 12.65 6.81
CA MET A 308 25.55 13.99 6.26
C MET A 308 24.04 14.28 6.13
N PHE A 309 23.27 13.32 5.61
CA PHE A 309 21.82 13.51 5.47
C PHE A 309 21.08 13.52 6.81
N PHE A 310 21.52 12.71 7.78
CA PHE A 310 21.02 12.74 9.16
C PHE A 310 21.28 14.11 9.81
N ASP A 311 22.53 14.57 9.77
CA ASP A 311 22.96 15.87 10.30
C ASP A 311 22.24 17.02 9.61
N PHE A 312 21.97 16.88 8.31
CA PHE A 312 21.17 17.84 7.58
C PHE A 312 19.75 17.95 8.14
N LEU A 313 19.08 16.86 8.49
CA LEU A 313 17.74 16.93 9.08
C LEU A 313 17.77 17.38 10.56
N ASN A 314 18.92 17.24 11.22
CA ASN A 314 19.09 17.48 12.64
C ASN A 314 19.34 18.96 12.98
N VAL A 315 18.26 19.73 13.04
CA VAL A 315 18.28 21.16 13.39
C VAL A 315 18.79 21.38 14.83
N ASP A 316 18.42 20.51 15.77
CA ASP A 316 18.74 20.66 17.19
C ASP A 316 20.20 20.31 17.53
N LYS A 317 21.00 19.85 16.55
CA LYS A 317 22.39 19.40 16.72
C LYS A 317 22.58 18.37 17.85
N ARG A 318 21.58 17.52 18.10
CA ARG A 318 21.68 16.44 19.08
C ARG A 318 22.38 15.24 18.46
N PRO A 319 23.48 14.71 19.02
CA PRO A 319 24.34 13.76 18.32
C PRO A 319 23.60 12.50 17.83
N ASP A 320 22.65 11.97 18.62
CA ASP A 320 22.09 10.64 18.36
C ASP A 320 20.60 10.61 18.02
N LYS A 321 19.91 11.76 18.05
CA LYS A 321 18.45 11.81 17.96
C LYS A 321 17.96 12.90 17.02
N LEU A 322 17.07 12.50 16.12
CA LEU A 322 16.38 13.37 15.19
C LEU A 322 14.93 13.61 15.66
N SER A 323 14.51 14.88 15.68
CA SER A 323 13.13 15.27 15.99
C SER A 323 12.28 15.40 14.73
N ARG A 324 11.07 14.83 14.75
CA ARG A 324 10.13 14.82 13.63
C ARG A 324 9.73 16.22 13.20
N ASP A 325 9.36 17.07 14.16
CA ASP A 325 8.79 18.38 13.87
C ASP A 325 9.83 19.31 13.25
N TYR A 326 11.06 19.30 13.78
CA TYR A 326 12.15 20.12 13.24
C TYR A 326 12.58 19.66 11.84
N ALA A 327 12.69 18.34 11.61
CA ALA A 327 12.98 17.80 10.30
C ALA A 327 11.88 18.15 9.28
N PHE A 328 10.60 18.06 9.69
CA PHE A 328 9.47 18.45 8.85
C PHE A 328 9.50 19.94 8.49
N LEU A 329 9.70 20.81 9.48
CA LEU A 329 9.74 22.26 9.29
C LEU A 329 10.90 22.69 8.39
N LYS A 330 12.08 22.07 8.54
CA LYS A 330 13.24 22.33 7.69
C LYS A 330 12.93 22.03 6.22
N LEU A 331 12.41 20.84 5.94
CA LEU A 331 12.05 20.43 4.59
C LEU A 331 10.89 21.26 4.01
N GLU A 332 9.91 21.64 4.85
CA GLU A 332 8.81 22.50 4.42
C GLU A 332 9.30 23.92 4.07
N SER A 333 10.22 24.48 4.86
CA SER A 333 10.85 25.77 4.60
C SER A 333 11.58 25.77 3.25
N ILE A 334 12.42 24.75 3.00
CA ILE A 334 13.11 24.59 1.72
C ILE A 334 12.10 24.49 0.57
N MET A 335 11.09 23.63 0.73
CA MET A 335 10.04 23.44 -0.28
C MET A 335 9.31 24.75 -0.62
N ARG A 336 9.16 25.68 0.33
CA ARG A 336 8.53 27.00 0.10
C ARG A 336 9.44 27.98 -0.63
N LYS A 337 10.76 27.87 -0.48
CA LYS A 337 11.74 28.75 -1.13
C LYS A 337 12.03 28.36 -2.59
N LEU A 338 11.70 27.13 -3.01
CA LEU A 338 11.87 26.67 -4.39
C LEU A 338 10.94 27.41 -5.37
N LYS A 339 11.54 28.03 -6.40
CA LYS A 339 10.82 28.67 -7.51
C LYS A 339 10.37 27.62 -8.54
N ASN A 340 9.31 27.90 -9.32
CA ASN A 340 8.84 27.09 -10.45
C ASN A 340 8.47 25.63 -10.12
N ARG A 341 7.65 25.41 -9.09
CA ARG A 341 7.15 24.08 -8.71
C ARG A 341 5.79 23.79 -9.35
N ASP A 342 5.60 22.57 -9.83
CA ASP A 342 4.28 22.12 -10.26
C ASP A 342 3.35 21.94 -9.03
N PHE A 343 2.05 22.09 -9.27
CA PHE A 343 1.04 21.98 -8.22
C PHE A 343 1.07 20.57 -7.60
N LEU A 344 1.13 20.48 -6.26
CA LEU A 344 1.28 19.24 -5.46
C LEU A 344 2.60 18.49 -5.59
N GLU A 345 3.53 18.96 -6.40
CA GLU A 345 4.86 18.34 -6.50
C GLU A 345 5.67 18.53 -5.20
N GLY A 346 6.49 17.54 -4.85
CA GLY A 346 7.39 17.61 -3.71
C GLY A 346 8.69 18.37 -4.00
N ILE A 347 9.75 18.03 -3.27
CA ILE A 347 11.10 18.54 -3.58
C ILE A 347 11.62 17.72 -4.77
N LYS A 348 11.96 18.38 -5.89
CA LYS A 348 12.52 17.70 -7.05
C LYS A 348 13.87 17.07 -6.71
N PRO A 349 14.15 15.86 -7.20
CA PRO A 349 15.46 15.21 -7.06
C PRO A 349 16.66 16.08 -7.44
N ASP A 350 16.53 16.87 -8.52
CA ASP A 350 17.61 17.75 -9.00
C ASP A 350 18.03 18.79 -7.96
N TYR A 351 17.06 19.38 -7.25
CA TYR A 351 17.33 20.32 -6.16
C TYR A 351 18.05 19.65 -5.00
N ILE A 352 17.72 18.40 -4.69
CA ILE A 352 18.39 17.63 -3.64
C ILE A 352 19.86 17.39 -4.01
N TYR A 353 20.14 17.08 -5.28
CA TYR A 353 21.51 16.92 -5.77
C TYR A 353 22.32 18.20 -5.60
N PHE A 354 21.82 19.34 -6.10
CA PHE A 354 22.52 20.62 -5.99
C PHE A 354 22.73 21.06 -4.53
N MET A 355 21.77 20.81 -3.65
CA MET A 355 21.91 21.11 -2.22
C MET A 355 23.03 20.31 -1.53
N PHE A 356 23.29 19.08 -1.98
CA PHE A 356 24.22 18.18 -1.29
C PHE A 356 25.54 17.96 -2.01
N ASN A 357 25.68 18.33 -3.28
CA ASN A 357 26.85 17.99 -4.09
C ASN A 357 28.18 18.42 -3.44
N GLU A 358 28.30 19.69 -3.06
CA GLU A 358 29.53 20.23 -2.45
C GLU A 358 29.84 19.57 -1.11
N ARG A 359 28.84 19.52 -0.22
CA ARG A 359 28.98 18.92 1.11
C ARG A 359 29.25 17.42 1.04
N ALA A 360 28.71 16.72 0.05
CA ALA A 360 28.94 15.30 -0.17
C ALA A 360 30.38 15.05 -0.62
N LYS A 361 30.96 15.90 -1.48
CA LYS A 361 32.37 15.82 -1.88
C LYS A 361 33.29 16.00 -0.68
N GLU A 362 33.03 17.01 0.15
CA GLU A 362 33.79 17.25 1.38
C GLU A 362 33.74 16.03 2.31
N VAL A 363 32.54 15.56 2.63
CA VAL A 363 32.34 14.44 3.56
C VAL A 363 32.93 13.14 3.02
N PHE A 364 32.80 12.89 1.72
CA PHE A 364 33.38 11.72 1.06
C PHE A 364 34.92 11.78 1.09
N SER A 365 35.52 12.95 0.87
CA SER A 365 36.98 13.13 0.93
C SER A 365 37.55 13.01 2.35
N SER A 366 36.81 13.46 3.37
CA SER A 366 37.23 13.39 4.77
C SER A 366 37.03 12.02 5.42
N TYR A 367 36.46 11.06 4.70
CA TYR A 367 36.05 9.80 5.28
C TYR A 367 37.24 8.86 5.55
N SER A 368 37.43 8.48 6.81
CA SER A 368 38.42 7.50 7.22
C SER A 368 37.82 6.09 7.24
N GLU A 369 38.20 5.26 6.26
CA GLU A 369 37.78 3.85 6.20
C GLU A 369 38.26 3.05 7.42
N SER A 370 39.47 3.36 7.91
CA SER A 370 40.08 2.65 9.04
C SER A 370 39.31 2.85 10.36
N GLU A 371 38.83 4.07 10.61
CA GLU A 371 38.02 4.39 11.78
C GLU A 371 36.64 3.72 11.69
N PHE A 372 36.05 3.73 10.50
CA PHE A 372 34.79 3.05 10.28
C PHE A 372 34.90 1.54 10.54
N GLN A 373 35.93 0.88 9.99
CA GLN A 373 36.15 -0.55 10.22
C GLN A 373 36.31 -0.89 11.71
N LYS A 374 37.07 -0.08 12.45
CA LYS A 374 37.21 -0.24 13.92
C LYS A 374 35.86 -0.16 14.61
N SER A 375 35.08 0.89 14.35
CA SER A 375 33.76 1.08 14.96
C SER A 375 32.78 -0.05 14.59
N TYR A 376 32.87 -0.55 13.36
CA TYR A 376 32.05 -1.65 12.88
C TYR A 376 32.40 -2.97 13.58
N HIS A 377 33.69 -3.30 13.72
CA HIS A 377 34.13 -4.48 14.44
C HIS A 377 33.77 -4.43 15.93
N GLU A 378 33.89 -3.26 16.55
CA GLU A 378 33.44 -3.04 17.93
C GLU A 378 31.94 -3.31 18.09
N ALA A 379 31.12 -2.78 17.17
CA ALA A 379 29.68 -3.01 17.18
C ALA A 379 29.31 -4.49 16.96
N LEU A 380 30.01 -5.19 16.04
CA LEU A 380 29.84 -6.62 15.85
C LEU A 380 30.22 -7.42 17.09
N ASN A 381 31.35 -7.10 17.72
CA ASN A 381 31.80 -7.75 18.95
C ASN A 381 30.79 -7.55 20.08
N HIS A 382 30.29 -6.33 20.24
CA HIS A 382 29.26 -6.02 21.23
C HIS A 382 27.97 -6.83 20.98
N ASN A 383 27.52 -6.92 19.73
CA ASN A 383 26.34 -7.72 19.37
C ASN A 383 26.55 -9.22 19.61
N ASN A 384 27.72 -9.76 19.26
CA ASN A 384 28.07 -11.16 19.52
C ASN A 384 28.10 -11.45 21.02
N MET A 385 28.70 -10.57 21.83
CA MET A 385 28.69 -10.68 23.29
C MET A 385 27.26 -10.68 23.85
N LYS A 386 26.41 -9.76 23.37
CA LYS A 386 25.00 -9.71 23.78
C LYS A 386 24.24 -10.98 23.41
N GLN A 387 24.43 -11.52 22.22
CA GLN A 387 23.80 -12.78 21.79
C GLN A 387 24.29 -13.96 22.63
N ASN A 388 25.59 -14.02 22.93
CA ASN A 388 26.18 -15.04 23.80
C ASN A 388 25.60 -14.97 25.23
N LEU A 389 25.43 -13.77 25.78
CA LEU A 389 24.79 -13.60 27.09
C LEU A 389 23.32 -14.04 27.06
N LEU A 390 22.59 -13.77 25.98
CA LEU A 390 21.20 -14.22 25.83
C LEU A 390 21.11 -15.75 25.69
N SER A 391 22.03 -16.37 24.95
CA SER A 391 22.07 -17.83 24.79
C SER A 391 22.44 -18.52 26.10
N GLN A 392 23.44 -18.02 26.84
CA GLN A 392 23.81 -18.51 28.17
C GLN A 392 22.66 -18.34 29.19
N ASN A 393 21.95 -17.22 29.16
CA ASN A 393 20.77 -17.05 30.01
C ASN A 393 19.64 -18.04 29.65
N ALA A 394 19.51 -18.37 28.36
CA ALA A 394 18.53 -19.36 27.92
C ALA A 394 18.90 -20.79 28.34
N THR A 395 20.19 -21.17 28.25
CA THR A 395 20.68 -22.48 28.73
C THR A 395 20.52 -22.59 30.24
N TYR A 396 20.93 -21.57 31.00
CA TYR A 396 20.76 -21.53 32.45
C TYR A 396 19.29 -21.72 32.89
N LYS A 397 18.35 -21.07 32.19
CA LYS A 397 16.91 -21.26 32.47
C LYS A 397 16.43 -22.69 32.20
N LYS A 398 16.98 -23.38 31.21
CA LYS A 398 16.66 -24.79 30.92
C LYS A 398 17.24 -25.70 32.00
N GLU A 399 18.51 -25.50 32.36
CA GLU A 399 19.19 -26.26 33.40
C GLU A 399 18.52 -26.10 34.76
N ARG A 400 18.13 -24.86 35.12
CA ARG A 400 17.39 -24.59 36.35
C ARG A 400 16.05 -25.32 36.41
N LYS A 401 15.33 -25.42 35.28
CA LYS A 401 14.08 -26.21 35.20
C LYS A 401 14.35 -27.69 35.40
N LEU A 402 15.32 -28.24 34.69
CA LEU A 402 15.72 -29.65 34.82
C LEU A 402 16.15 -29.97 36.26
N PHE A 403 16.93 -29.09 36.87
CA PHE A 403 17.35 -29.21 38.26
C PHE A 403 16.13 -29.18 39.19
N SER A 404 15.22 -28.21 39.03
CA SER A 404 14.00 -28.13 39.83
C SER A 404 13.09 -29.35 39.69
N GLU A 405 12.98 -29.93 38.49
CA GLU A 405 12.23 -31.15 38.24
C GLU A 405 12.90 -32.35 38.89
N LYS A 406 14.22 -32.47 38.76
CA LYS A 406 15.01 -33.52 39.44
C LYS A 406 14.86 -33.43 40.96
N THR A 407 14.98 -32.23 41.54
CA THR A 407 14.82 -32.02 42.98
C THR A 407 13.38 -32.27 43.43
N LYS A 408 12.39 -31.90 42.62
CA LYS A 408 10.99 -32.21 42.92
C LYS A 408 10.78 -33.72 42.93
N ASN A 409 11.26 -34.42 41.90
CA ASN A 409 11.13 -35.86 41.80
C ASN A 409 11.88 -36.58 42.95
N SER A 410 13.07 -36.11 43.33
CA SER A 410 13.79 -36.67 44.48
C SER A 410 13.04 -36.41 45.79
N LEU A 411 12.51 -35.21 46.02
CA LEU A 411 11.68 -34.90 47.19
C LEU A 411 10.44 -35.77 47.23
N MET A 412 9.73 -35.93 46.11
CA MET A 412 8.57 -36.83 46.03
C MET A 412 8.95 -38.27 46.40
N LYS A 413 10.11 -38.78 45.98
CA LYS A 413 10.59 -40.12 46.42
C LYS A 413 10.80 -40.24 47.94
N PHE A 414 11.20 -39.15 48.63
CA PHE A 414 11.32 -39.16 50.09
C PHE A 414 9.95 -39.13 50.79
N TYR A 415 8.95 -38.53 50.14
CA TYR A 415 7.56 -38.46 50.64
C TYR A 415 6.67 -39.58 50.08
N ASP A 416 7.20 -40.48 49.24
CA ASP A 416 6.50 -41.65 48.74
C ASP A 416 6.34 -42.64 49.91
N ILE A 417 5.31 -42.41 50.72
CA ILE A 417 4.75 -43.39 51.64
C ILE A 417 4.13 -44.47 50.77
N GLU A 418 4.38 -45.75 51.07
CA GLU A 418 3.67 -46.84 50.41
C GLU A 418 2.16 -46.68 50.64
N LEU A 419 1.47 -46.18 49.63
CA LEU A 419 0.01 -46.02 49.67
C LEU A 419 -0.60 -47.41 49.88
N PRO A 420 -1.49 -47.59 50.89
CA PRO A 420 -2.18 -48.84 51.11
C PRO A 420 -2.83 -49.35 49.82
N SER A 421 -2.77 -50.67 49.60
CA SER A 421 -3.29 -51.32 48.39
C SER A 421 -4.70 -50.86 48.01
N PHE A 422 -5.56 -50.66 49.01
CA PHE A 422 -6.93 -50.16 48.84
C PHE A 422 -7.02 -48.79 48.14
N PHE A 423 -6.06 -47.88 48.36
CA PHE A 423 -6.06 -46.56 47.70
C PHE A 423 -5.73 -46.68 46.20
N LYS A 424 -4.84 -47.62 45.83
CA LYS A 424 -4.54 -47.90 44.42
C LYS A 424 -5.76 -48.41 43.68
N ASP A 425 -6.55 -49.27 44.32
CA ASP A 425 -7.80 -49.80 43.76
C ASP A 425 -8.89 -48.71 43.67
N TYR A 426 -8.96 -47.82 44.66
CA TYR A 426 -9.85 -46.66 44.60
C TYR A 426 -9.52 -45.73 43.42
N VAL A 427 -8.24 -45.44 43.19
CA VAL A 427 -7.80 -44.60 42.07
C VAL A 427 -8.12 -45.26 40.73
N LYS A 428 -7.86 -46.57 40.58
CA LYS A 428 -8.24 -47.34 39.37
C LYS A 428 -9.73 -47.25 39.08
N LYS A 429 -10.58 -47.49 40.08
CA LYS A 429 -12.05 -47.34 39.94
C LYS A 429 -12.45 -45.93 39.55
N LYS A 430 -11.77 -44.91 40.09
CA LYS A 430 -12.03 -43.50 39.75
C LYS A 430 -11.64 -43.19 38.30
N GLU A 431 -10.50 -43.68 37.82
CA GLU A 431 -10.05 -43.52 36.43
C GLU A 431 -10.97 -44.24 35.43
N GLU A 432 -11.42 -45.46 35.76
CA GLU A 432 -12.42 -46.19 34.98
C GLU A 432 -13.72 -45.40 34.88
N ASN A 433 -14.20 -44.84 36.00
CA ASN A 433 -15.37 -43.97 36.01
C ASN A 433 -15.17 -42.72 35.13
N TYR A 434 -14.00 -42.08 35.15
CA TYR A 434 -13.71 -40.95 34.27
C TYR A 434 -13.71 -41.35 32.79
N LYS A 435 -13.16 -42.53 32.43
CA LYS A 435 -13.21 -43.06 31.06
C LYS A 435 -14.66 -43.30 30.61
N VAL A 436 -15.50 -43.83 31.49
CA VAL A 436 -16.95 -44.02 31.21
C VAL A 436 -17.64 -42.67 30.99
N ILE A 437 -17.35 -41.66 31.82
CA ILE A 437 -17.91 -40.31 31.67
C ILE A 437 -17.46 -39.67 30.35
N GLN A 438 -16.16 -39.76 30.01
CA GLN A 438 -15.63 -39.24 28.75
C GLN A 438 -16.25 -39.94 27.53
N ALA A 439 -16.41 -41.27 27.58
CA ALA A 439 -17.08 -42.03 26.52
C ALA A 439 -18.55 -41.59 26.34
N LYS A 440 -19.27 -41.32 27.44
CA LYS A 440 -20.66 -40.82 27.41
C LYS A 440 -20.74 -39.42 26.80
N ILE A 441 -19.81 -38.53 27.15
CA ILE A 441 -19.72 -37.18 26.56
C ILE A 441 -19.43 -37.28 25.05
N ASN A 442 -18.48 -38.11 24.65
CA ASN A 442 -18.14 -38.30 23.23
C ASN A 442 -19.32 -38.85 22.43
N LYS A 443 -20.05 -39.85 22.95
CA LYS A 443 -21.30 -40.36 22.34
C LYS A 443 -22.38 -39.27 22.20
N MET A 444 -22.48 -38.36 23.16
CA MET A 444 -23.42 -37.24 23.09
C MET A 444 -23.02 -36.23 22.00
N ILE A 445 -21.72 -35.95 21.86
CA ILE A 445 -21.21 -35.03 20.84
C ILE A 445 -21.40 -35.64 19.44
N THR A 446 -21.05 -36.91 19.25
CA THR A 446 -21.20 -37.60 17.96
C THR A 446 -22.66 -37.73 17.55
N SER A 447 -23.57 -38.08 18.47
CA SER A 447 -25.01 -38.12 18.17
C SER A 447 -25.60 -36.75 17.83
N LYS A 448 -25.19 -35.67 18.51
CA LYS A 448 -25.55 -34.30 18.11
C LYS A 448 -25.01 -33.94 16.73
N TYR A 449 -23.77 -34.33 16.42
CA TYR A 449 -23.17 -34.10 15.11
C TYR A 449 -23.89 -34.87 14.00
N LEU A 450 -24.19 -36.15 14.22
CA LEU A 450 -24.94 -36.99 13.28
C LEU A 450 -26.34 -36.44 13.01
N LYS A 451 -27.07 -36.01 14.05
CA LYS A 451 -28.37 -35.34 13.88
C LYS A 451 -28.28 -34.04 13.08
N ARG A 452 -27.21 -33.25 13.25
CA ARG A 452 -26.96 -32.04 12.45
C ARG A 452 -26.59 -32.36 11.00
N LYS A 453 -25.81 -33.42 10.79
CA LYS A 453 -25.43 -33.89 9.45
C LYS A 453 -26.65 -34.41 8.68
N GLN A 454 -27.46 -35.27 9.30
CA GLN A 454 -28.72 -35.76 8.75
C GLN A 454 -29.66 -34.61 8.40
N ARG A 455 -29.87 -33.63 9.30
CA ARG A 455 -30.68 -32.44 8.98
C ARG A 455 -30.16 -31.65 7.79
N ARG A 456 -28.84 -31.54 7.61
CA ARG A 456 -28.26 -30.86 6.42
C ARG A 456 -28.50 -31.65 5.15
N GLU A 457 -28.34 -32.97 5.21
CA GLU A 457 -28.62 -33.87 4.09
C GLU A 457 -30.12 -33.87 3.71
N ASP A 458 -31.01 -33.84 4.70
CA ASP A 458 -32.47 -33.75 4.49
C ASP A 458 -32.90 -32.39 3.91
N ILE A 459 -32.24 -31.28 4.30
CA ILE A 459 -32.44 -29.96 3.69
C ILE A 459 -31.94 -29.96 2.24
N LEU A 460 -30.77 -30.54 1.96
CA LEU A 460 -30.20 -30.63 0.61
C LEU A 460 -31.02 -31.55 -0.31
N ALA A 461 -31.61 -32.61 0.24
CA ALA A 461 -32.50 -33.52 -0.47
C ALA A 461 -33.93 -32.96 -0.64
N GLY A 462 -34.19 -31.73 -0.16
CA GLY A 462 -35.50 -31.06 -0.28
C GLY A 462 -36.62 -31.66 0.57
N ARG A 463 -36.29 -32.57 1.51
CA ARG A 463 -37.28 -33.18 2.43
C ARG A 463 -37.73 -32.24 3.54
N ILE A 464 -36.90 -31.24 3.88
CA ILE A 464 -37.19 -30.23 4.89
C ILE A 464 -36.95 -28.85 4.28
N THR A 465 -37.99 -28.02 4.20
CA THR A 465 -37.86 -26.59 3.88
C THR A 465 -37.46 -25.82 5.14
N PRO A 466 -36.43 -24.96 5.10
CA PRO A 466 -36.02 -24.19 6.27
C PRO A 466 -37.12 -23.19 6.65
N GLN A 467 -37.88 -23.48 7.70
CA GLN A 467 -38.74 -22.49 8.35
C GLN A 467 -37.86 -21.42 9.02
N GLU A 468 -38.12 -20.15 8.70
CA GLU A 468 -37.65 -19.01 9.48
C GLU A 468 -38.32 -19.08 10.86
N LEU A 469 -37.52 -19.37 11.90
CA LEU A 469 -38.03 -19.44 13.26
C LEU A 469 -38.44 -18.06 13.75
N SER A 470 -39.74 -17.79 13.69
CA SER A 470 -40.42 -16.86 14.59
C SER A 470 -40.18 -17.31 16.03
N VAL A 471 -39.61 -16.43 16.83
CA VAL A 471 -39.50 -16.57 18.28
C VAL A 471 -40.91 -16.65 18.86
N GLN A 472 -41.36 -17.84 19.22
CA GLN A 472 -42.47 -18.01 20.15
C GLN A 472 -41.90 -18.53 21.47
N VAL A 473 -42.06 -17.67 22.47
CA VAL A 473 -41.77 -17.89 23.87
C VAL A 473 -42.86 -18.79 24.43
N THR A 474 -42.49 -19.91 25.03
CA THR A 474 -43.23 -20.50 26.15
C THR A 474 -42.33 -20.54 27.37
N PRO A 475 -42.82 -20.10 28.55
CA PRO A 475 -42.02 -19.99 29.76
C PRO A 475 -42.12 -21.27 30.57
N GLU A 476 -41.00 -21.86 30.97
CA GLU A 476 -40.93 -22.75 32.13
C GLU A 476 -39.47 -22.85 32.62
N ASP A 477 -39.26 -22.34 33.83
CA ASP A 477 -38.28 -22.65 34.87
C ASP A 477 -36.83 -23.00 34.50
N ASP A 478 -35.94 -22.01 34.68
CA ASP A 478 -34.88 -21.99 35.71
C ASP A 478 -33.79 -20.99 35.31
N THR A 479 -34.02 -19.71 35.62
CA THR A 479 -32.99 -18.67 35.60
C THR A 479 -32.69 -18.22 37.02
N GLN A 480 -31.84 -18.96 37.73
CA GLN A 480 -31.06 -18.37 38.81
C GLN A 480 -29.97 -17.46 38.20
N PRO A 481 -29.93 -16.16 38.52
CA PRO A 481 -28.88 -15.28 38.03
C PRO A 481 -27.55 -15.59 38.73
N ARG A 482 -26.57 -16.08 37.95
CA ARG A 482 -25.17 -16.22 38.37
C ARG A 482 -24.62 -14.87 38.88
N ARG A 483 -24.54 -14.70 40.19
CA ARG A 483 -23.80 -13.60 40.83
C ARG A 483 -22.32 -13.66 40.44
N LYS A 484 -21.82 -12.64 39.74
CA LYS A 484 -20.39 -12.41 39.48
C LYS A 484 -19.68 -12.15 40.82
N LYS A 485 -18.78 -13.05 41.25
CA LYS A 485 -17.87 -12.82 42.39
C LYS A 485 -16.91 -11.66 42.08
N LYS A 486 -17.05 -10.55 42.80
CA LYS A 486 -16.06 -9.45 42.86
C LYS A 486 -14.75 -9.97 43.48
N LYS A 487 -13.62 -9.78 42.79
CA LYS A 487 -12.26 -9.94 43.36
C LYS A 487 -12.09 -8.93 44.52
N LYS A 488 -11.88 -9.41 45.74
CA LYS A 488 -11.36 -8.57 46.85
C LYS A 488 -9.91 -8.19 46.54
N ARG A 489 -9.63 -6.89 46.46
CA ARG A 489 -8.26 -6.35 46.59
C ARG A 489 -7.82 -6.57 48.03
N ARG A 490 -6.64 -7.18 48.22
CA ARG A 490 -5.96 -7.21 49.53
C ARG A 490 -5.36 -5.83 49.79
N LYS A 491 -5.57 -5.31 50.99
CA LYS A 491 -4.74 -4.24 51.57
C LYS A 491 -3.43 -4.86 52.03
#